data_AF-A0A318AP33-F1
#
_entry.id   AF-A0A318AP33-F1
#
_cell.length_a   1.000
_cell.length_b   1.000
_cell.length_c   1.000
_cell.angle_alpha   90.00
_cell.angle_beta   90.00
_cell.angle_gamma   90.00
#
_symmetry.space_group_name_H-M   'P 1'
#
loop_
_entity.id
_entity.type
_entity.pdbx_description
1 polymer ?
#
loop_
_entity_poly.entity_id
_entity_poly.type
_entity_poly.pdbx_seq_one_letter_code
_entity_poly.pdbx_strand_id
1 'polypeptide(L)'
;RQRLKLTPTATDDEFRTMFDAAGGRGPAPAPAEPAQDEGWSWKTVLGDAQNSSPGDAALGEKLAGEILAMGIDPSALLPRGRIDEIAAAIQTHDEDGAREVVKKLAPAAIRRLVRRLFSDAPLKSNAERFVRRYAGMINEAAQQDREGFLVAALLASEAGRAYLLLDAAASDLA
;
A
#
# COMPACT_ATOMS: atom_id res chain seq x y z
N ARG A 1 -5.37 -5.23 46.97
CA ARG A 1 -5.75 -5.93 45.71
C ARG A 1 -6.71 -5.01 44.96
N GLN A 2 -6.39 -4.74 43.69
CA GLN A 2 -7.00 -3.73 42.82
C GLN A 2 -8.52 -3.88 42.67
N ARG A 3 -9.19 -2.74 42.49
CA ARG A 3 -10.59 -2.64 42.06
C ARG A 3 -10.58 -2.30 40.56
N LEU A 4 -11.05 -3.21 39.71
CA LEU A 4 -11.64 -2.82 38.43
C LEU A 4 -13.16 -2.87 38.62
N LYS A 5 -13.79 -1.69 38.58
CA LYS A 5 -15.23 -1.55 38.43
C LYS A 5 -15.47 -1.00 37.02
N LEU A 6 -16.10 -1.82 36.19
CA LEU A 6 -16.66 -1.44 34.90
C LEU A 6 -17.99 -0.72 35.14
N THR A 7 -18.16 0.45 34.51
CA THR A 7 -19.41 1.20 34.33
C THR A 7 -19.27 2.02 33.04
N PRO A 8 -20.37 2.40 32.37
CA PRO A 8 -21.18 1.56 31.49
C PRO A 8 -21.21 2.14 30.06
N THR A 9 -21.70 1.35 29.10
CA THR A 9 -21.90 1.69 27.68
C THR A 9 -22.70 3.00 27.53
N ALA A 10 -22.13 3.98 26.83
CA ALA A 10 -22.86 5.15 26.36
C ALA A 10 -23.84 4.72 25.26
N THR A 11 -25.03 5.29 25.35
CA THR A 11 -26.30 4.83 24.80
C THR A 11 -26.40 5.10 23.29
N ASP A 12 -26.93 4.12 22.55
CA ASP A 12 -27.10 4.06 21.09
C ASP A 12 -27.94 5.22 20.48
N ASP A 13 -28.57 6.03 21.33
CA ASP A 13 -29.45 7.12 20.92
C ASP A 13 -28.69 8.40 20.50
N GLU A 14 -27.48 8.65 21.02
CA GLU A 14 -26.69 9.83 20.64
C GLU A 14 -26.12 9.74 19.22
N PHE A 15 -25.87 8.52 18.73
CA PHE A 15 -25.36 8.29 17.38
C PHE A 15 -26.42 8.52 16.29
N ARG A 16 -27.70 8.29 16.60
CA ARG A 16 -28.80 8.48 15.64
C ARG A 16 -29.09 9.96 15.37
N THR A 17 -28.94 10.82 16.37
CA THR A 17 -29.18 12.26 16.21
C THR A 17 -28.11 12.95 15.35
N MET A 18 -26.86 12.46 15.35
CA MET A 18 -25.82 12.96 14.44
C MET A 18 -26.06 12.54 12.98
N PHE A 19 -26.68 11.38 12.75
CA PHE A 19 -26.91 10.86 11.39
C PHE A 19 -28.15 11.45 10.71
N ASP A 20 -29.15 11.88 11.47
CA ASP A 20 -30.39 12.50 10.93
C ASP A 20 -30.17 13.96 10.48
N ALA A 21 -29.11 14.62 10.98
CA ALA A 21 -28.75 15.98 10.58
C ALA A 21 -28.29 16.10 9.11
N ALA A 22 -28.09 14.98 8.41
CA ALA A 22 -27.74 14.94 6.99
C ALA A 22 -28.94 14.65 6.06
N GLY A 23 -30.13 14.42 6.61
CA GLY A 23 -31.27 13.86 5.88
C GLY A 23 -32.51 14.75 5.82
N GLY A 24 -32.44 15.95 5.24
CA GLY A 24 -33.67 16.57 4.74
C GLY A 24 -33.67 18.08 4.59
N ARG A 25 -33.70 18.55 3.34
CA ARG A 25 -34.36 19.83 3.00
C ARG A 25 -34.95 19.76 1.59
N GLY A 26 -36.28 19.79 1.52
CA GLY A 26 -37.04 20.02 0.28
C GLY A 26 -36.87 21.45 -0.27
N PRO A 27 -37.39 21.76 -1.46
CA PRO A 27 -36.75 22.73 -2.36
C PRO A 27 -37.27 24.19 -2.33
N ALA A 28 -36.38 25.07 -2.83
CA ALA A 28 -36.51 26.40 -3.46
C ALA A 28 -36.42 27.68 -2.57
N PRO A 29 -35.98 28.85 -3.11
CA PRO A 29 -35.32 29.16 -4.39
C PRO A 29 -33.92 29.85 -4.26
N ALA A 30 -33.17 29.92 -5.36
CA ALA A 30 -31.82 30.54 -5.47
C ALA A 30 -31.82 32.07 -5.29
N PRO A 31 -30.69 32.69 -4.89
CA PRO A 31 -29.77 33.21 -5.93
C PRO A 31 -28.26 33.22 -5.57
N ALA A 32 -27.47 33.46 -6.64
CA ALA A 32 -26.08 33.91 -6.74
C ALA A 32 -24.96 32.84 -6.62
N GLU A 33 -24.31 32.58 -7.76
CA GLU A 33 -23.01 31.90 -7.88
C GLU A 33 -21.94 32.58 -7.02
N PRO A 34 -21.02 31.79 -6.45
CA PRO A 34 -19.63 32.06 -6.78
C PRO A 34 -18.77 30.80 -6.96
N ALA A 35 -17.74 30.98 -7.80
CA ALA A 35 -16.47 30.26 -7.84
C ALA A 35 -16.50 28.75 -8.11
N GLN A 36 -16.08 28.41 -9.34
CA GLN A 36 -15.57 27.10 -9.70
C GLN A 36 -14.30 26.80 -8.89
N ASP A 37 -14.45 26.29 -7.67
CA ASP A 37 -13.40 25.54 -6.97
C ASP A 37 -13.35 24.12 -7.56
N GLU A 38 -12.87 24.00 -8.81
CA GLU A 38 -12.64 22.72 -9.48
C GLU A 38 -11.21 22.19 -9.28
N GLY A 39 -10.53 22.59 -8.20
CA GLY A 39 -9.15 22.14 -7.91
C GLY A 39 -9.05 20.87 -7.08
N TRP A 40 -10.05 20.58 -6.24
CA TRP A 40 -10.07 19.38 -5.39
C TRP A 40 -11.38 18.64 -5.60
N SER A 41 -11.48 17.95 -6.74
CA SER A 41 -12.61 17.08 -6.99
C SER A 41 -12.49 15.84 -6.12
N TRP A 42 -13.48 15.61 -5.27
CA TRP A 42 -13.71 14.34 -4.58
C TRP A 42 -13.65 13.13 -5.52
N LYS A 43 -13.82 13.32 -6.84
CA LYS A 43 -13.58 12.28 -7.86
C LYS A 43 -12.13 11.87 -8.00
N THR A 44 -11.15 12.76 -7.73
CA THR A 44 -9.73 12.41 -7.71
C THR A 44 -9.42 11.56 -6.49
N VAL A 45 -9.97 11.92 -5.32
CA VAL A 45 -9.86 11.13 -4.09
C VAL A 45 -10.58 9.78 -4.23
N LEU A 46 -11.76 9.76 -4.84
CA LEU A 46 -12.48 8.51 -5.12
C LEU A 46 -11.81 7.71 -6.25
N GLY A 47 -11.13 8.38 -7.17
CA GLY A 47 -10.31 7.78 -8.23
C GLY A 47 -9.11 7.05 -7.64
N ASP A 48 -8.38 7.68 -6.72
CA ASP A 48 -7.28 7.06 -5.96
C ASP A 48 -7.77 5.92 -5.05
N ALA A 49 -8.95 6.06 -4.44
CA ALA A 49 -9.59 5.01 -3.66
C ALA A 49 -10.09 3.84 -4.53
N GLN A 50 -10.53 4.08 -5.76
CA GLN A 50 -10.85 3.04 -6.75
C GLN A 50 -9.59 2.39 -7.31
N ASN A 51 -8.51 3.15 -7.42
CA ASN A 51 -7.20 2.64 -7.77
C ASN A 51 -6.77 1.62 -6.70
N SER A 52 -7.02 1.91 -5.42
CA SER A 52 -6.73 1.03 -4.28
C SER A 52 -7.94 0.16 -3.92
N SER A 53 -8.31 -0.77 -4.80
CA SER A 53 -9.44 -1.66 -4.51
C SER A 53 -9.15 -2.48 -3.24
N PRO A 54 -10.12 -2.73 -2.34
CA PRO A 54 -9.94 -3.61 -1.19
C PRO A 54 -9.34 -4.99 -1.54
N GLY A 55 -9.53 -5.45 -2.78
CA GLY A 55 -8.91 -6.67 -3.29
C GLY A 55 -7.38 -6.61 -3.46
N ASP A 56 -6.81 -5.43 -3.64
CA ASP A 56 -5.36 -5.25 -3.87
C ASP A 56 -4.57 -5.31 -2.56
N ALA A 57 -5.11 -4.73 -1.48
CA ALA A 57 -4.56 -4.88 -0.13
C ALA A 57 -4.57 -6.36 0.31
N ALA A 58 -5.71 -7.04 0.10
CA ALA A 58 -5.84 -8.46 0.37
C ALA A 58 -4.89 -9.32 -0.49
N LEU A 59 -4.62 -8.91 -1.75
CA LEU A 59 -3.66 -9.57 -2.61
C LEU A 59 -2.22 -9.41 -2.08
N GLY A 60 -1.86 -8.23 -1.59
CA GLY A 60 -0.56 -7.97 -0.98
C GLY A 60 -0.32 -8.84 0.26
N GLU A 61 -1.31 -8.90 1.16
CA GLU A 61 -1.26 -9.77 2.35
C GLU A 61 -1.17 -11.25 1.98
N LYS A 62 -1.95 -11.69 0.98
CA LYS A 62 -1.90 -13.06 0.48
C LYS A 62 -0.49 -13.41 -0.05
N LEU A 63 0.08 -12.56 -0.89
CA LEU A 63 1.41 -12.80 -1.47
C LEU A 63 2.50 -12.77 -0.39
N ALA A 64 2.42 -11.86 0.59
CA ALA A 64 3.32 -11.88 1.74
C ALA A 64 3.23 -13.20 2.53
N GLY A 65 2.00 -13.68 2.78
CA GLY A 65 1.76 -14.98 3.41
C GLY A 65 2.33 -16.16 2.62
N GLU A 66 2.23 -16.14 1.28
CA GLU A 66 2.83 -17.16 0.42
C GLU A 66 4.37 -17.12 0.47
N ILE A 67 4.97 -15.92 0.51
CA ILE A 67 6.41 -15.73 0.69
C ILE A 67 6.87 -16.30 2.05
N LEU A 68 6.14 -16.01 3.12
CA LEU A 68 6.39 -16.58 4.45
C LEU A 68 6.22 -18.10 4.48
N ALA A 69 5.21 -18.64 3.79
CA ALA A 69 4.99 -20.08 3.66
C ALA A 69 6.12 -20.78 2.89
N MET A 70 6.84 -20.04 2.03
CA MET A 70 8.09 -20.51 1.43
C MET A 70 9.28 -20.45 2.41
N GLY A 71 9.11 -20.02 3.65
CA GLY A 71 10.20 -19.84 4.62
C GLY A 71 11.12 -18.67 4.25
N ILE A 72 10.62 -17.71 3.49
CA ILE A 72 11.29 -16.45 3.20
C ILE A 72 10.67 -15.43 4.15
N ASP A 73 11.45 -14.86 5.07
CA ASP A 73 11.00 -13.79 5.95
C ASP A 73 11.43 -12.42 5.39
N PRO A 74 10.52 -11.63 4.79
CA PRO A 74 10.87 -10.33 4.24
C PRO A 74 11.29 -9.31 5.31
N SER A 75 10.83 -9.47 6.54
CA SER A 75 11.15 -8.57 7.65
C SER A 75 12.61 -8.73 8.09
N ALA A 76 13.09 -9.99 8.16
CA ALA A 76 14.47 -10.32 8.47
C ALA A 76 15.44 -9.98 7.33
N LEU A 77 15.03 -10.16 6.07
CA LEU A 77 15.88 -9.95 4.90
C LEU A 77 16.09 -8.47 4.56
N LEU A 78 15.08 -7.63 4.80
CA LEU A 78 15.09 -6.22 4.39
C LEU A 78 14.97 -5.28 5.60
N PRO A 79 15.88 -5.28 6.58
CA PRO A 79 15.70 -4.53 7.83
C PRO A 79 15.47 -3.03 7.58
N ARG A 80 14.84 -2.33 8.54
CA ARG A 80 14.34 -0.95 8.33
C ARG A 80 15.37 0.01 7.72
N GLY A 81 16.62 0.01 8.20
CA GLY A 81 17.66 0.87 7.62
C GLY A 81 17.92 0.61 6.14
N ARG A 82 17.83 -0.65 5.68
CA ARG A 82 17.97 -0.99 4.26
C ARG A 82 16.77 -0.53 3.43
N ILE A 83 15.56 -0.53 4.03
CA ILE A 83 14.38 0.03 3.38
C ILE A 83 14.54 1.53 3.17
N ASP A 84 15.05 2.25 4.17
CA ASP A 84 15.23 3.69 4.06
C ASP A 84 16.27 4.03 2.95
N GLU A 85 17.34 3.22 2.81
CA GLU A 85 18.29 3.33 1.68
C GLU A 85 17.64 3.07 0.32
N ILE A 86 16.82 2.02 0.21
CA ILE A 86 16.09 1.67 -1.03
C ILE A 86 15.10 2.79 -1.39
N ALA A 87 14.40 3.34 -0.40
CA ALA A 87 13.47 4.45 -0.58
C ALA A 87 14.20 5.70 -1.10
N ALA A 88 15.38 6.01 -0.58
CA ALA A 88 16.20 7.11 -1.05
C ALA A 88 16.62 6.93 -2.53
N ALA A 89 17.00 5.70 -2.94
CA ALA A 89 17.33 5.41 -4.34
C ALA A 89 16.12 5.63 -5.26
N ILE A 90 14.93 5.15 -4.87
CA ILE A 90 13.68 5.38 -5.60
C ILE A 90 13.35 6.88 -5.70
N GLN A 91 13.56 7.65 -4.63
CA GLN A 91 13.35 9.10 -4.63
C GLN A 91 14.24 9.83 -5.65
N THR A 92 15.42 9.26 -5.95
CA THR A 92 16.35 9.78 -6.98
C THR A 92 16.13 9.17 -8.36
N HIS A 93 15.02 8.45 -8.58
CA HIS A 93 14.71 7.73 -9.81
C HIS A 93 15.73 6.63 -10.19
N ASP A 94 16.46 6.10 -9.20
CA ASP A 94 17.38 4.98 -9.36
C ASP A 94 16.71 3.66 -8.97
N GLU A 95 15.69 3.29 -9.74
CA GLU A 95 14.88 2.07 -9.52
C GLU A 95 15.70 0.79 -9.74
N ASP A 96 16.63 0.82 -10.69
CA ASP A 96 17.55 -0.28 -10.96
C ASP A 96 18.54 -0.46 -9.80
N GLY A 97 19.12 0.62 -9.28
CA GLY A 97 19.97 0.58 -8.09
C GLY A 97 19.23 0.06 -6.86
N ALA A 98 17.99 0.49 -6.64
CA ALA A 98 17.12 -0.04 -5.60
C ALA A 98 16.93 -1.56 -5.74
N ARG A 99 16.66 -2.05 -6.95
CA ARG A 99 16.49 -3.48 -7.24
C ARG A 99 17.78 -4.28 -7.00
N GLU A 100 18.92 -3.74 -7.41
CA GLU A 100 20.22 -4.37 -7.20
C GLU A 100 20.58 -4.48 -5.71
N VAL A 101 20.19 -3.49 -4.89
CA VAL A 101 20.31 -3.59 -3.43
C VAL A 101 19.51 -4.77 -2.89
N VAL A 102 18.25 -4.93 -3.30
CA VAL A 102 17.40 -6.06 -2.87
C VAL A 102 17.99 -7.40 -3.28
N LYS A 103 18.47 -7.53 -4.52
CA LYS A 103 19.12 -8.77 -5.03
C LYS A 103 20.36 -9.14 -4.21
N LYS A 104 21.17 -8.16 -3.80
CA LYS A 104 22.34 -8.37 -2.94
C LYS A 104 21.97 -8.80 -1.53
N LEU A 105 20.89 -8.26 -0.96
CA LEU A 105 20.44 -8.60 0.38
C LEU A 105 19.82 -10.01 0.46
N ALA A 106 19.08 -10.42 -0.58
CA ALA A 106 18.25 -11.62 -0.53
C ALA A 106 18.47 -12.60 -1.70
N PRO A 107 19.71 -12.93 -2.12
CA PRO A 107 19.96 -13.68 -3.36
C PRO A 107 19.34 -15.08 -3.35
N ALA A 108 19.29 -15.75 -2.19
CA ALA A 108 18.66 -17.06 -2.07
C ALA A 108 17.14 -16.99 -2.20
N ALA A 109 16.51 -15.96 -1.61
CA ALA A 109 15.07 -15.73 -1.70
C ALA A 109 14.67 -15.39 -3.15
N ILE A 110 15.40 -14.49 -3.81
CA ILE A 110 15.17 -14.13 -5.21
C ILE A 110 15.22 -15.37 -6.11
N ARG A 111 16.28 -16.18 -6.04
CA ARG A 111 16.37 -17.43 -6.82
C ARG A 111 15.19 -18.38 -6.58
N ARG A 112 14.71 -18.47 -5.34
CA ARG A 112 13.57 -19.31 -4.99
C ARG A 112 12.27 -18.76 -5.59
N LEU A 113 12.06 -17.45 -5.48
CA LEU A 113 10.92 -16.75 -6.07
C LEU A 113 10.91 -16.87 -7.58
N VAL A 114 12.04 -16.63 -8.26
CA VAL A 114 12.19 -16.80 -9.72
C VAL A 114 11.75 -18.20 -10.16
N ARG A 115 12.28 -19.26 -9.51
CA ARG A 115 11.88 -20.65 -9.82
C ARG A 115 10.38 -20.91 -9.57
N ARG A 116 9.84 -20.34 -8.50
CA ARG A 116 8.43 -20.51 -8.14
C ARG A 116 7.51 -19.78 -9.13
N LEU A 117 7.82 -18.53 -9.48
CA LEU A 117 7.10 -17.73 -10.47
C LEU A 117 7.17 -18.35 -11.86
N PHE A 118 8.29 -18.99 -12.22
CA PHE A 118 8.40 -19.72 -13.48
C PHE A 118 7.49 -20.95 -13.54
N SER A 119 7.30 -21.65 -12.42
CA SER A 119 6.56 -22.93 -12.37
C SER A 119 5.07 -22.79 -12.01
N ASP A 120 4.65 -21.67 -11.44
CA ASP A 120 3.28 -21.43 -10.97
C ASP A 120 2.69 -20.20 -11.69
N ALA A 121 1.94 -20.45 -12.77
CA ALA A 121 1.37 -19.38 -13.61
C ALA A 121 0.32 -18.51 -12.88
N PRO A 122 -0.61 -19.07 -12.06
CA PRO A 122 -1.49 -18.26 -11.23
C PRO A 122 -0.73 -17.33 -10.27
N LEU A 123 0.32 -17.84 -9.62
CA LEU A 123 1.16 -17.03 -8.75
C LEU A 123 1.86 -15.91 -9.52
N LYS A 124 2.44 -16.23 -10.68
CA LYS A 124 3.10 -15.26 -11.56
C LYS A 124 2.16 -14.12 -11.94
N SER A 125 0.95 -14.43 -12.40
CA SER A 125 -0.05 -13.42 -12.77
C SER A 125 -0.44 -12.52 -11.59
N ASN A 126 -0.62 -13.11 -10.41
CA ASN A 126 -0.91 -12.37 -9.17
C ASN A 126 0.25 -11.44 -8.78
N ALA A 127 1.49 -11.94 -8.83
CA ALA A 127 2.69 -11.18 -8.52
C ALA A 127 2.88 -10.01 -9.50
N GLU A 128 2.74 -10.23 -10.81
CA GLU A 128 2.85 -9.17 -11.83
C GLU A 128 1.79 -8.08 -11.65
N ARG A 129 0.54 -8.48 -11.36
CA ARG A 129 -0.54 -7.52 -11.08
C ARG A 129 -0.22 -6.69 -9.84
N PHE A 130 0.21 -7.35 -8.76
CA PHE A 130 0.57 -6.71 -7.51
C PHE A 130 1.74 -5.75 -7.68
N VAL A 131 2.83 -6.18 -8.31
CA VAL A 131 4.03 -5.36 -8.55
C VAL A 131 3.69 -4.11 -9.35
N ARG A 132 2.92 -4.24 -10.45
CA ARG A 132 2.52 -3.10 -11.27
C ARG A 132 1.68 -2.09 -10.47
N ARG A 133 0.76 -2.57 -9.65
CA ARG A 133 -0.10 -1.71 -8.82
C ARG A 133 0.70 -1.00 -7.74
N TYR A 134 1.55 -1.75 -7.02
CA TYR A 134 2.34 -1.22 -5.93
C TYR A 134 3.40 -0.21 -6.42
N ALA A 135 3.99 -0.45 -7.60
CA ALA A 135 4.86 0.53 -8.26
C ALA A 135 4.14 1.87 -8.53
N GLY A 136 2.85 1.82 -8.92
CA GLY A 136 2.02 3.02 -9.05
C GLY A 136 1.90 3.78 -7.73
N MET A 137 1.58 3.09 -6.63
CA MET A 137 1.48 3.71 -5.30
C MET A 137 2.82 4.30 -4.83
N ILE A 138 3.94 3.63 -5.12
CA ILE A 138 5.28 4.14 -4.79
C ILE A 138 5.60 5.40 -5.58
N ASN A 139 5.27 5.43 -6.87
CA ASN A 139 5.48 6.62 -7.71
C ASN A 139 4.61 7.80 -7.26
N GLU A 140 3.33 7.54 -6.94
CA GLU A 140 2.43 8.54 -6.35
C GLU A 140 3.01 9.11 -5.04
N ALA A 141 3.48 8.25 -4.14
CA ALA A 141 4.11 8.66 -2.88
C ALA A 141 5.40 9.48 -3.08
N ALA A 142 6.26 9.07 -4.02
CA ALA A 142 7.51 9.77 -4.34
C ALA A 142 7.27 11.18 -4.92
N GLN A 143 6.15 11.38 -5.62
CA GLN A 143 5.73 12.69 -6.13
C GLN A 143 5.13 13.58 -5.05
N GLN A 144 4.39 12.99 -4.10
CA GLN A 144 3.74 13.72 -3.01
C GLN A 144 4.74 14.22 -1.96
N ASP A 145 5.79 13.44 -1.68
CA ASP A 145 6.76 13.73 -0.62
C ASP A 145 8.19 13.73 -1.15
N ARG A 146 8.78 14.93 -1.23
CA ARG A 146 10.17 15.08 -1.68
C ARG A 146 11.20 14.57 -0.65
N GLU A 147 10.81 14.48 0.62
CA GLU A 147 11.70 13.99 1.68
C GLU A 147 11.76 12.46 1.71
N GLY A 148 10.85 11.77 1.00
CA GLY A 148 10.86 10.32 0.80
C GLY A 148 10.35 9.48 1.98
N PHE A 149 9.76 10.11 3.00
CA PHE A 149 9.21 9.43 4.17
C PHE A 149 8.02 8.55 3.83
N LEU A 150 7.15 8.99 2.91
CA LEU A 150 5.99 8.19 2.47
C LEU A 150 6.43 6.90 1.76
N VAL A 151 7.41 6.99 0.87
CA VAL A 151 7.98 5.82 0.18
C VAL A 151 8.61 4.86 1.20
N ALA A 152 9.41 5.38 2.14
CA ALA A 152 10.01 4.56 3.19
C ALA A 152 8.97 3.88 4.08
N ALA A 153 7.87 4.56 4.41
CA ALA A 153 6.78 4.00 5.20
C ALA A 153 6.05 2.87 4.46
N LEU A 154 5.73 3.08 3.17
CA LEU A 154 5.10 2.06 2.32
C LEU A 154 5.99 0.82 2.20
N LEU A 155 7.26 1.00 1.82
CA LEU A 155 8.21 -0.11 1.65
C LEU A 155 8.51 -0.86 2.94
N ALA A 156 8.41 -0.20 4.10
CA ALA A 156 8.65 -0.85 5.38
C ALA A 156 7.51 -1.77 5.82
N SER A 157 6.33 -1.63 5.24
CA SER A 157 5.20 -2.54 5.47
C SER A 157 5.51 -3.97 4.99
N GLU A 158 4.74 -4.95 5.46
CA GLU A 158 4.88 -6.34 5.03
C GLU A 158 4.64 -6.48 3.51
N ALA A 159 3.59 -5.83 3.00
CA ALA A 159 3.29 -5.78 1.57
C ALA A 159 4.40 -5.08 0.77
N GLY A 160 5.00 -4.01 1.29
CA GLY A 160 6.10 -3.29 0.65
C GLY A 160 7.37 -4.13 0.51
N ARG A 161 7.71 -4.91 1.54
CA ARG A 161 8.83 -5.85 1.50
C ARG A 161 8.58 -6.99 0.54
N ALA A 162 7.35 -7.52 0.51
CA ALA A 162 6.92 -8.51 -0.46
C ALA A 162 7.03 -7.96 -1.90
N TYR A 163 6.60 -6.71 -2.11
CA TYR A 163 6.75 -6.00 -3.39
C TYR A 163 8.20 -5.94 -3.83
N LEU A 164 9.13 -5.51 -2.97
CA LEU A 164 10.55 -5.41 -3.31
C LEU A 164 11.14 -6.75 -3.75
N LEU A 165 10.81 -7.84 -3.04
CA LEU A 165 11.29 -9.18 -3.39
C LEU A 165 10.69 -9.70 -4.70
N LEU A 166 9.39 -9.47 -4.92
CA LEU A 166 8.69 -9.90 -6.13
C LEU A 166 9.12 -9.10 -7.35
N ASP A 167 9.31 -7.78 -7.22
CA ASP A 167 9.80 -6.92 -8.29
C ASP A 167 11.23 -7.30 -8.70
N ALA A 168 12.10 -7.52 -7.72
CA ALA A 168 13.46 -8.01 -7.99
C ALA A 168 13.48 -9.38 -8.68
N ALA A 169 12.60 -10.30 -8.29
CA ALA A 169 12.47 -11.61 -8.92
C ALA A 169 11.83 -11.55 -10.32
N ALA A 170 10.84 -10.69 -10.53
CA ALA A 170 10.18 -10.52 -11.83
C ALA A 170 11.13 -9.93 -12.89
N SER A 171 12.04 -9.04 -12.49
CA SER A 171 13.09 -8.50 -13.37
C SER A 171 14.06 -9.55 -13.90
N ASP A 172 14.39 -10.54 -13.07
CA ASP A 172 15.33 -11.61 -13.42
C ASP A 172 14.73 -12.61 -14.42
N LEU A 173 13.41 -12.55 -14.64
CA LEU A 173 12.67 -13.35 -15.62
C LEU A 173 12.49 -12.64 -16.98
N ALA A 174 12.68 -11.32 -17.03
CA ALA A 174 12.48 -10.50 -18.22
C ALA A 174 13.73 -10.49 -19.11
#